data_AF-A0A452YGV4-F1
#
_entry.id   AF-A0A452YGV4-F1
#
_cell.length_a   1.000
_cell.length_b   1.000
_cell.length_c   1.000
_cell.angle_alpha   90.00
_cell.angle_beta   90.00
_cell.angle_gamma   90.00
#
_symmetry.space_group_name_H-M   'P 1'
#
loop_
_entity.id
_entity.type
_entity.pdbx_description
1 polymer ?
#
loop_
_entity_poly.entity_id
_entity_poly.type
_entity_poly.pdbx_seq_one_letter_code
_entity_poly.pdbx_strand_id
1 'polypeptide(L)'
;KGWNRNVDAWYRKIKIDIVKRLDEIDKSAEIRGITVEVRKEQKELREQLKRVMMQEEIKIIQRYKEREIIEGDGNTIYYHAKVNGRRRKNRILSLEQEEGMIEGEEELMKYINDFYKKIVWTS
;
A
#
# COMPACT_ATOMS: atom_id res chain seq x y z
N LYS A 1 -21.59 -13.97 -11.12
CA LYS A 1 -20.35 -13.13 -11.18
C LYS A 1 -20.09 -12.51 -12.58
N GLY A 2 -21.12 -12.23 -13.41
CA GLY A 2 -20.93 -11.69 -14.78
C GLY A 2 -21.18 -10.19 -14.96
N TRP A 3 -21.84 -9.54 -13.99
CA TRP A 3 -22.28 -8.15 -14.09
C TRP A 3 -21.12 -7.15 -14.14
N ASN A 4 -20.09 -7.36 -13.31
CA ASN A 4 -18.94 -6.45 -13.22
C ASN A 4 -18.08 -6.43 -14.51
N ARG A 5 -17.94 -7.59 -15.17
CA ARG A 5 -17.19 -7.70 -16.44
C ARG A 5 -17.88 -6.95 -17.59
N ASN A 6 -19.22 -6.94 -17.61
CA ASN A 6 -19.98 -6.23 -18.63
C ASN A 6 -19.85 -4.70 -18.45
N VAL A 7 -19.91 -4.24 -17.20
CA VAL A 7 -19.78 -2.82 -16.85
C VAL A 7 -18.38 -2.27 -17.18
N ASP A 8 -17.30 -2.98 -16.84
CA ASP A 8 -15.94 -2.54 -17.15
C ASP A 8 -15.62 -2.57 -18.66
N ALA A 9 -16.24 -3.47 -19.42
CA ALA A 9 -16.15 -3.48 -20.88
C ALA A 9 -16.90 -2.29 -21.49
N TRP A 10 -18.08 -1.97 -20.95
CA TRP A 10 -18.87 -0.80 -21.36
C TRP A 10 -18.14 0.52 -21.10
N TYR A 11 -17.53 0.71 -19.91
CA TYR A 11 -16.73 1.90 -19.62
C TYR A 11 -15.51 2.06 -20.53
N ARG A 12 -14.83 0.94 -20.86
CA ARG A 12 -13.73 0.95 -21.82
C ARG A 12 -14.19 1.39 -23.20
N LYS A 13 -15.32 0.88 -23.66
CA LYS A 13 -15.92 1.26 -24.95
C LYS A 13 -16.24 2.76 -24.98
N ILE A 14 -16.90 3.28 -23.95
CA ILE A 14 -17.22 4.71 -23.85
C ILE A 14 -15.97 5.59 -23.92
N LYS A 15 -14.90 5.24 -23.20
CA LYS A 15 -13.65 6.02 -23.29
C LYS A 15 -13.05 6.02 -24.69
N ILE A 16 -13.03 4.86 -25.35
CA ILE A 16 -12.54 4.75 -26.73
C ILE A 16 -13.37 5.64 -27.65
N ASP A 17 -14.70 5.59 -27.53
CA ASP A 17 -15.61 6.38 -28.36
C ASP A 17 -15.43 7.90 -28.12
N ILE A 18 -15.31 8.33 -26.85
CA ILE A 18 -15.06 9.74 -26.51
C ILE A 18 -13.72 10.23 -27.05
N VAL A 19 -12.65 9.45 -26.87
CA VAL A 19 -11.31 9.82 -27.36
C VAL A 19 -11.28 9.88 -28.87
N LYS A 20 -11.92 8.92 -29.55
CA LYS A 20 -12.04 8.93 -31.01
C LYS A 20 -12.78 10.16 -31.51
N ARG A 21 -13.87 10.55 -30.87
CA ARG A 21 -14.64 11.73 -31.26
C ARG A 21 -13.89 13.04 -31.00
N LEU A 22 -13.11 13.10 -29.92
CA LEU A 22 -12.20 14.23 -29.67
C LEU A 22 -11.11 14.33 -30.76
N ASP A 23 -10.51 13.20 -31.16
CA ASP A 23 -9.52 13.15 -32.24
C ASP A 23 -10.10 13.57 -33.60
N GLU A 24 -11.34 13.16 -33.91
CA GLU A 24 -12.07 13.60 -35.10
C GLU A 24 -12.34 15.12 -35.08
N ILE A 25 -12.75 15.66 -33.93
CA ILE A 25 -12.96 17.10 -33.73
C ILE A 25 -11.64 17.86 -33.92
N ASP A 26 -10.57 17.43 -33.28
CA ASP A 26 -9.25 18.08 -33.34
C ASP A 26 -8.71 18.09 -34.78
N LYS A 27 -8.83 16.98 -35.52
CA LYS A 27 -8.47 16.91 -36.95
C LYS A 27 -9.32 17.81 -37.84
N SER A 28 -10.62 17.89 -37.57
CA SER A 28 -11.52 18.75 -38.35
C SER A 28 -11.26 20.24 -38.09
N ALA A 29 -10.85 20.57 -36.86
CA ALA A 29 -10.48 21.91 -36.43
C ALA A 29 -9.20 22.43 -37.09
N GLU A 30 -8.23 21.56 -37.36
CA GLU A 30 -7.01 21.90 -38.12
C GLU A 30 -7.32 22.36 -39.55
N ILE A 31 -8.39 21.84 -40.16
CA ILE A 31 -8.77 22.11 -41.55
C ILE A 31 -9.75 23.29 -41.66
N ARG A 32 -10.75 23.35 -40.78
CA ARG A 32 -11.90 24.28 -40.90
C ARG A 32 -11.92 25.39 -39.85
N GLY A 33 -10.98 25.38 -38.91
CA GLY A 33 -11.04 26.23 -37.71
C GLY A 33 -12.11 25.74 -36.72
N ILE A 34 -12.11 26.32 -35.53
CA ILE A 34 -12.97 25.91 -34.42
C ILE A 34 -14.16 26.88 -34.29
N THR A 35 -15.38 26.37 -34.42
CA THR A 35 -16.59 27.13 -34.09
C THR A 35 -16.91 27.07 -32.59
N VAL A 36 -17.80 27.94 -32.12
CA VAL A 36 -18.21 27.99 -30.71
C VAL A 36 -18.92 26.70 -30.30
N GLU A 37 -19.72 26.12 -31.19
CA GLU A 37 -20.45 24.87 -31.00
C GLU A 37 -19.47 23.70 -30.84
N VAL A 38 -18.45 23.64 -31.70
CA VAL A 38 -17.40 22.61 -31.64
C VAL A 38 -16.60 22.72 -30.34
N ARG A 39 -16.28 23.94 -29.86
CA ARG A 39 -15.66 24.12 -28.53
C ARG A 39 -16.53 23.60 -27.40
N LYS A 40 -17.84 23.82 -27.49
CA LYS A 40 -18.79 23.37 -26.47
C LYS A 40 -18.85 21.84 -26.42
N GLU A 41 -18.95 21.19 -27.59
CA GLU A 41 -18.91 19.72 -27.69
C GLU A 41 -17.58 19.15 -27.16
N GLN A 42 -16.45 19.74 -27.55
CA GLN A 42 -15.13 19.31 -27.08
C GLN A 42 -15.00 19.44 -25.56
N LYS A 43 -15.50 20.53 -24.97
CA LYS A 43 -15.52 20.73 -23.51
C LYS A 43 -16.35 19.65 -22.83
N GLU A 44 -17.55 19.39 -23.34
CA GLU A 44 -18.45 18.39 -22.76
C GLU A 44 -17.87 16.97 -22.83
N LEU A 45 -17.27 16.59 -23.96
CA LEU A 45 -16.58 15.31 -24.13
C LEU A 45 -15.38 15.18 -23.18
N ARG A 46 -14.58 16.24 -23.02
CA ARG A 46 -13.46 16.25 -22.06
C ARG A 46 -13.93 16.11 -20.61
N GLU A 47 -15.04 16.75 -20.25
CA GLU A 47 -15.63 16.61 -18.92
C GLU A 47 -16.18 15.20 -18.68
N GLN A 48 -16.83 14.59 -19.69
CA GLN A 48 -17.27 13.19 -19.63
C GLN A 48 -16.08 12.24 -19.46
N LEU A 49 -15.00 12.43 -20.23
CA LEU A 49 -13.78 11.63 -20.11
C LEU A 49 -13.17 11.75 -18.72
N LYS A 50 -13.04 12.98 -18.20
CA LYS A 50 -12.52 13.26 -16.85
C LYS A 50 -13.34 12.53 -15.78
N ARG A 51 -14.67 12.54 -15.87
CA ARG A 51 -15.55 11.82 -14.94
C ARG A 51 -15.26 10.32 -14.96
N VAL A 52 -15.14 9.71 -16.13
CA VAL A 52 -14.87 8.26 -16.24
C VAL A 52 -13.49 7.92 -15.68
N MET A 53 -12.46 8.71 -15.99
CA MET A 53 -11.11 8.50 -15.47
C MET A 53 -11.04 8.61 -13.94
N MET A 54 -11.72 9.60 -13.36
CA MET A 54 -11.75 9.79 -11.90
C MET A 54 -12.40 8.59 -11.19
N GLN A 55 -13.44 7.99 -11.78
CA GLN A 55 -14.05 6.78 -11.23
C GLN A 55 -13.10 5.58 -11.29
N GLU A 56 -12.28 5.45 -12.33
CA GLU A 56 -11.26 4.39 -12.41
C GLU A 56 -10.15 4.59 -11.39
N GLU A 57 -9.68 5.83 -11.20
CA GLU A 57 -8.68 6.17 -10.21
C GLU A 57 -9.16 5.83 -8.79
N ILE A 58 -10.40 6.19 -8.44
CA ILE A 58 -11.01 5.81 -7.16
C ILE A 58 -11.03 4.28 -6.99
N LYS A 59 -11.44 3.53 -8.03
CA LYS A 59 -11.43 2.06 -8.00
C LYS A 59 -10.02 1.49 -7.82
N ILE A 60 -9.00 2.10 -8.45
CA ILE A 60 -7.61 1.68 -8.31
C ILE A 60 -7.12 1.92 -6.88
N ILE A 61 -7.38 3.10 -6.32
CA ILE A 61 -7.03 3.45 -4.94
C ILE A 61 -7.71 2.50 -3.94
N GLN A 62 -9.00 2.22 -4.14
CA GLN A 62 -9.74 1.30 -3.27
C GLN A 62 -9.13 -0.10 -3.27
N ARG A 63 -8.80 -0.65 -4.46
CA ARG A 63 -8.14 -1.96 -4.57
C ARG A 63 -6.74 -1.96 -3.98
N TYR A 64 -5.99 -0.87 -4.12
CA TYR A 64 -4.67 -0.74 -3.51
C TYR A 64 -4.78 -0.79 -1.98
N LYS A 65 -5.70 -0.01 -1.38
CA LYS A 65 -5.94 -0.02 0.07
C LYS A 65 -6.39 -1.38 0.58
N GLU A 66 -7.31 -2.04 -0.12
CA GLU A 66 -7.74 -3.40 0.24
C GLU A 66 -6.56 -4.38 0.24
N ARG A 67 -5.69 -4.31 -0.78
CA ARG A 67 -4.47 -5.11 -0.85
C ARG A 67 -3.52 -4.78 0.30
N GLU A 68 -3.30 -3.50 0.57
CA GLU A 68 -2.42 -3.04 1.64
C GLU A 68 -2.88 -3.55 3.01
N ILE A 69 -4.19 -3.57 3.27
CA ILE A 69 -4.76 -4.15 4.50
C ILE A 69 -4.48 -5.66 4.57
N ILE A 70 -4.78 -6.40 3.49
CA ILE A 70 -4.61 -7.85 3.44
C ILE A 70 -3.12 -8.25 3.57
N GLU A 71 -2.24 -7.57 2.83
CA GLU A 71 -0.81 -7.82 2.85
C GLU A 71 -0.15 -7.29 4.12
N GLY A 72 -0.65 -6.19 4.69
CA GLY A 72 -0.22 -5.64 5.97
C GLY A 72 -0.48 -6.61 7.12
N ASP A 73 -1.69 -7.18 7.22
CA ASP A 73 -2.01 -8.20 8.22
C ASP A 73 -1.17 -9.48 8.01
N GLY A 74 -1.04 -9.94 6.76
CA GLY A 74 -0.23 -11.11 6.41
C GLY A 74 1.26 -10.94 6.73
N ASN A 75 1.84 -9.78 6.40
CA ASN A 75 3.24 -9.46 6.72
C ASN A 75 3.43 -9.31 8.23
N THR A 76 2.51 -8.66 8.92
CA THR A 76 2.59 -8.44 10.37
C THR A 76 2.63 -9.78 11.11
N ILE A 77 1.79 -10.75 10.74
CA ILE A 77 1.84 -12.11 11.28
C ILE A 77 3.19 -12.79 11.00
N TYR A 78 3.69 -12.72 9.77
CA TYR A 78 4.98 -13.33 9.40
C TYR A 78 6.16 -12.74 10.19
N TYR A 79 6.26 -11.41 10.26
CA TYR A 79 7.33 -10.73 10.98
C TYR A 79 7.22 -10.94 12.49
N HIS A 80 6.02 -10.93 13.06
CA HIS A 80 5.83 -11.28 14.47
C HIS A 80 6.20 -12.73 14.76
N ALA A 81 5.81 -13.69 13.92
CA ALA A 81 6.20 -15.08 14.08
C ALA A 81 7.72 -15.26 14.00
N LYS A 82 8.40 -14.56 13.09
CA LYS A 82 9.86 -14.56 12.96
C LYS A 82 10.55 -13.96 14.19
N VAL A 83 10.08 -12.81 14.68
CA VAL A 83 10.60 -12.17 15.90
C VAL A 83 10.37 -13.05 17.12
N ASN A 84 9.18 -13.59 17.30
CA ASN A 84 8.86 -14.51 18.40
C ASN A 84 9.68 -15.80 18.33
N GLY A 85 9.95 -16.32 17.13
CA GLY A 85 10.85 -17.46 16.92
C GLY A 85 12.27 -17.15 17.36
N ARG A 86 12.81 -15.98 16.98
CA ARG A 86 14.13 -15.52 17.44
C ARG A 86 14.16 -15.30 18.96
N ARG A 87 13.14 -14.65 19.52
CA ARG A 87 13.02 -14.41 20.97
C ARG A 87 13.00 -15.72 21.74
N ARG A 88 12.25 -16.74 21.29
CA ARG A 88 12.25 -18.06 21.93
C ARG A 88 13.61 -18.76 21.88
N LYS A 89 14.30 -18.73 20.73
CA LYS A 89 15.62 -19.37 20.58
C LYS A 89 16.72 -18.68 21.38
N ASN A 90 16.66 -17.35 21.48
CA ASN A 90 17.71 -16.55 22.11
C ASN A 90 17.39 -16.18 23.57
N ARG A 91 16.31 -16.72 24.15
CA ARG A 91 15.97 -16.48 25.55
C ARG A 91 16.95 -17.24 26.43
N ILE A 92 17.76 -16.51 27.18
CA ILE A 92 18.61 -17.06 28.24
C ILE A 92 17.69 -17.39 29.41
N LEU A 93 17.57 -18.68 29.76
CA LEU A 93 16.72 -19.16 30.85
C LEU A 93 17.44 -19.16 32.20
N SER A 94 18.75 -19.39 32.15
CA SER A 94 19.61 -19.46 33.32
C SER A 94 21.05 -19.15 32.93
N LEU A 95 21.84 -18.70 33.90
CA LEU A 95 23.25 -18.32 33.73
C LEU A 95 24.06 -18.88 34.90
N GLU A 96 25.14 -19.61 34.61
CA GLU A 96 26.05 -20.13 35.63
C GLU A 96 27.15 -19.09 35.93
N GLN A 97 27.39 -18.82 37.21
CA GLN A 97 28.45 -17.94 37.70
C GLN A 97 29.22 -18.57 38.87
N GLU A 98 30.29 -17.93 39.33
CA GLU A 98 31.15 -18.42 40.42
C GLU A 98 30.39 -18.67 41.73
N GLU A 99 29.33 -17.91 42.00
CA GLU A 99 28.49 -18.03 43.21
C GLU A 99 27.32 -19.02 43.04
N GLY A 100 27.17 -19.64 41.87
CA GLY A 100 26.11 -20.61 41.56
C GLY A 100 25.27 -20.27 40.31
N MET A 101 24.14 -20.97 40.15
CA MET A 101 23.23 -20.79 39.02
C MET A 101 22.24 -19.66 39.28
N ILE A 102 22.11 -18.71 38.34
CA ILE A 102 21.05 -17.70 38.33
C ILE A 102 19.93 -18.20 37.43
N GLU A 103 18.74 -18.33 38.00
CA GLU A 103 17.53 -18.74 37.29
C GLU A 103 16.44 -17.68 37.42
N GLY A 104 15.67 -17.48 36.35
CA GLY A 104 14.58 -16.52 36.34
C GLY A 104 14.95 -15.18 35.70
N GLU A 105 14.00 -14.61 34.98
CA GLU A 105 14.19 -13.44 34.12
C GLU A 105 14.54 -12.17 34.91
N GLU A 106 13.97 -12.01 36.11
CA GLU A 106 14.19 -10.84 36.96
C GLU A 106 15.60 -10.84 37.58
N GLU A 107 16.05 -11.98 38.10
CA GLU A 107 17.40 -12.14 38.66
C GLU A 107 18.47 -12.06 37.57
N LEU A 108 18.22 -12.63 36.38
CA LEU A 108 19.09 -12.46 35.21
C LEU A 108 19.23 -10.98 34.81
N MET A 109 18.12 -10.24 34.74
CA MET A 109 18.17 -8.82 34.39
C MET A 109 18.88 -7.97 35.44
N LYS A 110 18.69 -8.29 36.72
CA LYS A 110 19.38 -7.63 37.83
C LYS A 110 20.89 -7.87 37.75
N TYR A 111 21.30 -9.12 37.57
CA TYR A 111 22.70 -9.50 37.41
C TYR A 111 23.37 -8.83 36.21
N ILE A 112 22.73 -8.87 35.03
CA ILE A 112 23.24 -8.22 33.82
C ILE A 112 23.39 -6.71 34.03
N ASN A 113 22.38 -6.05 34.63
CA ASN A 113 22.45 -4.62 34.91
C ASN A 113 23.60 -4.27 35.87
N ASP A 114 23.77 -5.04 36.95
CA ASP A 114 24.81 -4.79 37.95
C ASP A 114 26.21 -5.08 37.39
N PHE A 115 26.36 -6.10 36.55
CA PHE A 115 27.61 -6.40 35.83
C PHE A 115 28.03 -5.25 34.92
N TYR A 116 27.12 -4.77 34.05
CA TYR A 116 27.45 -3.66 33.14
C TYR A 116 27.64 -2.32 33.85
N LYS A 117 26.91 -2.07 34.96
CA LYS A 117 27.22 -0.91 35.83
C LYS A 117 28.65 -1.01 36.35
N LYS A 118 29.06 -2.15 36.92
CA LYS A 118 30.44 -2.31 37.40
C LYS A 118 31.46 -2.05 36.29
N ILE A 119 31.26 -2.59 35.09
CA ILE A 119 32.19 -2.36 33.96
C ILE A 119 32.29 -0.87 33.60
N VAL A 120 31.16 -0.17 33.48
CA VAL A 120 31.12 1.23 33.05
C VAL A 120 31.70 2.17 34.12
N TRP A 121 31.51 1.87 35.40
CA TRP A 121 31.97 2.71 36.51
C TRP A 121 33.40 2.39 36.98
N THR A 122 34.06 1.38 36.39
CA THR A 122 35.47 1.02 36.66
C THR A 122 36.40 1.40 35.49
N SER A 123 35.89 2.13 34.48
CA SER A 123 36.66 2.70 33.36
C SER A 123 36.94 4.19 33.54
#